data_AF-A0A521I5E3-F1
#
_entry.id   AF-A0A521I5E3-F1
#
_cell.length_a   1.000
_cell.length_b   1.000
_cell.length_c   1.000
_cell.angle_alpha   90.00
_cell.angle_beta   90.00
_cell.angle_gamma   90.00
#
_symmetry.space_group_name_H-M   'P 1'
#
loop_
_entity.id
_entity.type
_entity.pdbx_description
1 polymer ?
#
loop_
_entity_poly.entity_id
_entity_poly.type
_entity_poly.pdbx_seq_one_letter_code
_entity_poly.pdbx_strand_id
1 'polypeptide(L)'
;MTAGLLAVAGVLLALVAAIGAWWYARMRGLVPARAKGYGAAGEAPATKRAADDVPARTDDMNVGDSDLEDDDFGYAPELRRRPAAIDDAAFRHALEWQHLRREVERLQDRCAEQDGVIAALRAEVEDLRERLNSHLAPAATPAHRSLAVSSEYDAALAYARQGLDAAAIAERCGITLAEAQLVSAMADR
;
A
#
# COMPACT_ATOMS: atom_id res chain seq x y z
N MET A 1 -0.14 -17.24 41.04
CA MET A 1 -0.60 -16.75 39.72
C MET A 1 0.17 -15.51 39.23
N THR A 2 1.39 -15.25 39.73
CA THR A 2 2.15 -14.03 39.43
C THR A 2 3.26 -14.24 38.39
N ALA A 3 3.74 -15.47 38.21
CA ALA A 3 4.83 -15.78 37.27
C ALA A 3 4.40 -15.68 35.79
N GLY A 4 3.17 -16.09 35.46
CA GLY A 4 2.66 -16.02 34.08
C GLY A 4 2.43 -14.59 33.59
N LEU A 5 1.94 -13.71 34.45
CA LEU A 5 1.69 -12.30 34.11
C LEU A 5 3.00 -11.53 33.88
N LEU A 6 4.06 -11.83 34.64
CA LEU A 6 5.38 -11.24 34.43
C LEU A 6 6.04 -11.75 33.14
N ALA A 7 5.84 -13.01 32.78
CA ALA A 7 6.34 -13.56 31.52
C ALA A 7 5.65 -12.91 30.31
N VAL A 8 4.32 -12.76 30.34
CA VAL A 8 3.56 -12.09 29.27
C VAL A 8 3.92 -10.61 29.17
N ALA A 9 4.06 -9.91 30.30
CA ALA A 9 4.51 -8.51 30.31
C ALA A 9 5.92 -8.34 29.73
N GLY A 10 6.84 -9.27 30.03
CA GLY A 10 8.19 -9.28 29.46
C GLY A 10 8.19 -9.48 27.95
N VAL A 11 7.37 -10.40 27.43
CA VAL A 11 7.24 -10.64 25.99
C VAL A 11 6.64 -9.43 25.27
N LEU A 12 5.62 -8.80 25.85
CA LEU A 12 5.03 -7.58 25.27
C LEU A 12 6.03 -6.43 25.22
N LEU A 13 6.82 -6.23 26.29
CA LEU A 13 7.83 -5.17 26.33
C LEU A 13 8.95 -5.42 25.32
N ALA A 14 9.37 -6.67 25.14
CA ALA A 14 10.34 -7.05 24.11
C ALA A 14 9.80 -6.82 22.68
N LEU A 15 8.52 -7.11 22.43
CA LEU A 15 7.87 -6.85 21.14
C LEU A 15 7.79 -5.37 20.82
N VAL A 16 7.39 -4.53 21.79
CA VAL A 16 7.33 -3.08 21.62
C VAL A 16 8.73 -2.51 21.34
N ALA A 17 9.75 -2.98 22.06
CA ALA A 17 11.13 -2.56 21.83
C ALA A 17 11.63 -2.98 20.44
N ALA A 18 11.33 -4.19 19.98
CA ALA A 18 11.71 -4.67 18.66
C ALA A 18 11.03 -3.88 17.52
N ILE A 19 9.73 -3.59 17.68
CA ILE A 19 8.97 -2.77 16.71
C ILE A 19 9.52 -1.33 16.69
N GLY A 20 9.80 -0.75 17.86
CA GLY A 20 10.40 0.58 17.96
C GLY A 20 11.78 0.66 17.31
N ALA A 21 12.64 -0.34 17.54
CA ALA A 21 13.97 -0.44 16.93
C ALA A 21 13.88 -0.60 15.40
N TRP A 22 12.93 -1.40 14.91
CA TRP A 22 12.68 -1.56 13.48
C TRP A 22 12.18 -0.25 12.84
N TRP A 23 11.25 0.45 13.49
CA TRP A 23 10.71 1.73 13.00
C TRP A 23 11.79 2.81 12.96
N TYR A 24 12.64 2.86 13.99
CA TYR A 24 13.79 3.75 14.05
C TYR A 24 14.84 3.46 12.97
N ALA A 25 15.17 2.18 12.74
CA ALA A 25 16.07 1.78 11.65
C ALA A 25 15.50 2.14 10.27
N ARG A 26 14.17 2.02 10.10
CA ARG A 26 13.47 2.36 8.87
C ARG A 26 13.42 3.86 8.61
N MET A 27 13.11 4.68 9.61
CA MET A 27 13.12 6.15 9.52
C MET A 27 14.50 6.69 9.17
N ARG A 28 15.55 6.03 9.65
CA ARG A 28 16.94 6.44 9.44
C ARG A 28 17.53 5.92 8.12
N GLY A 29 16.74 5.20 7.31
CA GLY A 29 17.15 4.69 6.00
C GLY A 29 18.12 3.51 6.05
N LEU A 30 18.31 2.88 7.22
CA LEU A 30 19.23 1.75 7.40
C LEU A 30 18.61 0.39 7.05
N VAL A 31 17.31 0.34 6.71
CA VAL A 31 16.68 -0.88 6.22
C VAL A 31 16.86 -0.90 4.70
N PRO A 32 17.78 -1.72 4.14
CA PRO A 32 17.88 -1.88 2.71
C PRO A 32 16.53 -2.41 2.23
N ALA A 33 15.92 -1.69 1.28
CA ALA A 33 14.80 -2.23 0.54
C ALA A 33 15.27 -3.56 -0.05
N ARG A 34 14.73 -4.66 0.46
CA ARG A 34 15.02 -6.00 -0.01
C ARG A 34 14.56 -6.05 -1.46
N ALA A 35 15.48 -5.74 -2.37
CA ALA A 35 15.31 -5.91 -3.79
C ALA A 35 14.96 -7.38 -3.99
N LYS A 36 13.70 -7.63 -4.36
CA LYS A 36 13.27 -8.93 -4.85
C LYS A 36 13.88 -9.06 -6.25
N GLY A 37 15.17 -9.41 -6.27
CA GLY A 37 15.93 -9.70 -7.47
C GLY A 37 15.45 -11.02 -8.06
N TYR A 38 14.39 -10.94 -8.86
CA TYR A 38 14.22 -11.85 -9.98
C TYR A 38 15.17 -11.37 -11.09
N GLY A 39 16.01 -12.28 -11.58
CA GLY A 39 16.68 -12.15 -12.88
C GLY A 39 17.96 -11.33 -12.88
N ALA A 40 19.09 -12.04 -12.72
CA ALA A 40 20.34 -11.62 -13.34
C ALA A 40 20.24 -11.85 -14.85
N ALA A 41 20.45 -10.82 -15.67
CA ALA A 41 21.14 -10.84 -16.97
C ALA A 41 20.89 -9.52 -17.73
N GLY A 42 21.95 -8.95 -18.30
CA GLY A 42 21.87 -7.94 -19.36
C GLY A 42 21.90 -6.50 -18.85
N GLU A 43 23.05 -5.90 -18.53
CA GLU A 43 23.95 -5.28 -19.51
C GLU A 43 23.47 -3.88 -19.93
N ALA A 44 24.08 -2.87 -19.30
CA ALA A 44 24.32 -1.56 -19.89
C ALA A 44 25.82 -1.28 -19.65
N PRO A 45 26.55 -0.67 -20.60
CA PRO A 45 26.42 0.79 -20.68
C PRO A 45 26.64 1.44 -22.07
N ALA A 46 26.04 2.63 -22.18
CA ALA A 46 26.57 3.83 -22.83
C ALA A 46 26.89 3.83 -24.33
N THR A 47 26.21 4.73 -25.07
CA THR A 47 26.86 5.49 -26.14
C THR A 47 26.43 6.96 -26.13
N LYS A 48 27.44 7.81 -25.95
CA LYS A 48 27.47 9.25 -26.27
C LYS A 48 26.87 9.52 -27.66
N ARG A 49 26.08 10.59 -27.78
CA ARG A 49 25.76 11.22 -29.06
C ARG A 49 26.43 12.60 -29.08
N ALA A 50 27.48 12.72 -29.87
CA ALA A 50 28.22 13.94 -30.15
C ALA A 50 28.28 14.13 -31.68
N ALA A 51 28.28 15.40 -32.09
CA ALA A 51 28.54 15.95 -33.43
C ALA A 51 27.50 15.61 -34.51
N ASP A 52 26.81 16.60 -35.09
CA ASP A 52 27.30 17.59 -36.07
C ASP A 52 27.81 16.92 -37.35
N ASP A 53 26.94 16.86 -38.38
CA ASP A 53 27.32 16.57 -39.76
C ASP A 53 26.43 17.40 -40.70
N VAL A 54 26.96 18.53 -41.16
CA VAL A 54 26.45 19.28 -42.32
C VAL A 54 27.38 18.96 -43.50
N PRO A 55 26.91 18.31 -44.57
CA PRO A 55 27.76 18.10 -45.74
C PRO A 55 27.86 19.39 -46.56
N ALA A 56 29.09 19.85 -46.73
CA ALA A 56 29.46 20.82 -47.76
C ALA A 56 29.20 20.21 -49.15
N ARG A 57 28.35 20.87 -49.94
CA ARG A 57 28.17 20.57 -51.36
C ARG A 57 28.85 21.66 -52.17
N THR A 58 30.08 21.38 -52.60
CA THR A 58 30.64 21.98 -53.81
C THR A 58 30.06 21.22 -55.00
N ASP A 59 29.59 21.93 -56.02
CA ASP A 59 29.93 21.65 -57.42
C ASP A 59 29.31 22.73 -58.33
N ASP A 60 30.18 23.27 -59.17
CA ASP A 60 29.97 24.19 -60.27
C ASP A 60 28.77 23.87 -61.15
N MET A 61 28.10 24.91 -61.66
CA MET A 61 27.70 24.98 -63.07
C MET A 61 27.62 26.44 -63.56
N ASN A 62 28.54 26.74 -64.47
CA ASN A 62 28.60 27.87 -65.39
C ASN A 62 27.47 27.80 -66.43
N VAL A 63 26.56 28.78 -66.45
CA VAL A 63 25.72 29.21 -67.59
C VAL A 63 25.44 30.69 -67.31
N GLY A 64 25.98 31.64 -68.06
CA GLY A 64 25.55 31.94 -69.43
C GLY A 64 24.63 33.16 -69.34
N ASP A 65 25.21 34.32 -69.65
CA ASP A 65 24.61 35.64 -69.76
C ASP A 65 23.26 35.60 -70.48
N SER A 66 22.18 35.99 -69.79
CA SER A 66 20.90 36.30 -70.42
C SER A 66 20.16 37.33 -69.59
N ASP A 67 20.18 38.57 -70.09
CA ASP A 67 19.30 39.67 -69.72
C ASP A 67 17.83 39.22 -69.66
N LEU A 68 17.26 39.23 -68.46
CA LEU A 68 15.82 39.38 -68.23
C LEU A 68 15.65 40.27 -67.00
N GLU A 69 15.31 41.54 -67.26
CA GLU A 69 14.51 42.35 -66.35
C GLU A 69 13.18 41.61 -66.14
N ASP A 70 12.96 41.01 -64.97
CA ASP A 70 11.61 40.86 -64.40
C ASP A 70 11.68 40.33 -62.96
N ASP A 71 10.76 40.88 -62.16
CA ASP A 71 10.43 40.56 -60.77
C ASP A 71 11.47 40.95 -59.71
N ASP A 72 11.27 42.17 -59.20
CA ASP A 72 11.49 42.55 -57.82
C ASP A 72 11.04 41.41 -56.87
N PHE A 73 11.97 40.53 -56.52
CA PHE A 73 11.84 39.54 -55.45
C PHE A 73 11.81 40.27 -54.10
N GLY A 74 10.77 41.08 -53.90
CA GLY A 74 10.40 41.74 -52.65
C GLY A 74 9.77 40.79 -51.64
N TYR A 75 10.34 39.58 -51.47
CA TYR A 75 10.04 38.74 -50.31
C TYR A 75 11.30 38.58 -49.46
N ALA A 76 11.81 39.70 -48.95
CA ALA A 76 12.44 39.68 -47.65
C ALA A 76 11.30 39.69 -46.63
N PRO A 77 10.94 38.55 -45.99
CA PRO A 77 9.99 38.60 -44.89
C PRO A 77 10.59 39.57 -43.88
N GLU A 78 9.93 40.71 -43.67
CA GLU A 78 10.35 41.73 -42.73
C GLU A 78 10.87 41.01 -41.49
N LEU A 79 12.15 41.23 -41.16
CA LEU A 79 12.84 40.57 -40.07
C LEU A 79 11.92 40.63 -38.85
N ARG A 80 11.24 39.51 -38.58
CA ARG A 80 10.30 39.41 -37.46
C ARG A 80 11.05 39.95 -36.27
N ARG A 81 10.50 41.01 -35.66
CA ARG A 81 11.02 41.61 -34.44
C ARG A 81 11.50 40.47 -33.55
N ARG A 82 12.81 40.39 -33.31
CA ARG A 82 13.39 39.37 -32.44
C ARG A 82 12.56 39.39 -31.16
N PRO A 83 11.85 38.30 -30.80
CA PRO A 83 11.05 38.32 -29.59
C PRO A 83 11.97 38.74 -28.45
N ALA A 84 11.48 39.63 -27.59
CA ALA A 84 12.19 40.03 -26.39
C ALA A 84 12.68 38.76 -25.69
N ALA A 85 13.91 38.78 -25.16
CA ALA A 85 14.48 37.62 -24.47
C ALA A 85 13.44 37.12 -23.46
N ILE A 86 12.91 35.92 -23.72
CA ILE A 86 11.96 35.29 -22.82
C ILE A 86 12.75 35.00 -21.55
N ASP A 87 12.22 35.39 -20.40
CA ASP A 87 12.81 34.99 -19.13
C ASP A 87 12.58 33.48 -18.96
N ASP A 88 13.59 32.70 -19.36
CA ASP A 88 13.59 31.25 -19.27
C ASP A 88 13.36 30.76 -17.83
N ALA A 89 13.68 31.56 -16.81
CA ALA A 89 13.38 31.20 -15.42
C ALA A 89 11.88 31.34 -15.13
N ALA A 90 11.24 32.43 -15.56
CA ALA A 90 9.80 32.63 -15.40
C ALA A 90 8.99 31.56 -16.16
N PHE A 91 9.43 31.18 -17.36
CA PHE A 91 8.79 30.11 -18.13
C PHE A 91 8.91 28.74 -17.45
N ARG A 92 10.11 28.38 -16.98
CA ARG A 92 10.34 27.14 -16.23
C ARG A 92 9.48 27.07 -14.97
N HIS A 93 9.46 28.17 -14.20
CA HIS A 93 8.63 28.25 -13.00
C HIS A 93 7.13 28.11 -13.30
N ALA A 94 6.64 28.71 -14.39
CA ALA A 94 5.25 28.55 -14.80
C ALA A 94 4.91 27.10 -15.18
N LEU A 95 5.84 26.41 -15.84
CA LEU A 95 5.68 24.99 -16.20
C LEU A 95 5.69 24.10 -14.96
N GLU A 96 6.62 24.33 -14.04
CA GLU A 96 6.71 23.63 -12.75
C GLU A 96 5.44 23.82 -11.94
N TRP A 97 4.91 25.05 -11.88
CA TRP A 97 3.65 25.35 -11.21
C TRP A 97 2.47 24.58 -11.81
N GLN A 98 2.37 24.53 -13.14
CA GLN A 98 1.34 23.72 -13.80
C GLN A 98 1.51 22.23 -13.54
N HIS A 99 2.76 21.75 -13.48
CA HIS A 99 3.04 20.36 -13.19
C HIS A 99 2.62 19.99 -11.77
N LEU A 100 3.06 20.77 -10.77
CA LEU A 100 2.68 20.61 -9.37
C LEU A 100 1.16 20.63 -9.20
N ARG A 101 0.46 21.54 -9.87
CA ARG A 101 -1.00 21.60 -9.82
C ARG A 101 -1.65 20.31 -10.30
N ARG A 102 -1.19 19.77 -11.44
CA ARG A 102 -1.70 18.49 -11.97
C ARG A 102 -1.39 17.32 -11.03
N GLU A 103 -0.22 17.34 -10.39
CA GLU A 103 0.14 16.30 -9.40
C GLU A 103 -0.76 16.38 -8.15
N VAL A 104 -1.04 17.58 -7.66
CA VAL A 104 -1.96 17.80 -6.53
C VAL A 104 -3.36 17.33 -6.89
N GLU A 105 -3.89 17.71 -8.06
CA GLU A 105 -5.20 17.25 -8.55
C GLU A 105 -5.24 15.72 -8.62
N ARG A 106 -4.21 15.09 -9.22
CA ARG A 106 -4.09 13.62 -9.27
C ARG A 106 -4.04 12.96 -7.88
N LEU A 107 -3.35 13.57 -6.92
CA LEU A 107 -3.28 13.04 -5.55
C LEU A 107 -4.63 13.17 -4.84
N GLN A 108 -5.33 14.29 -5.04
CA GLN A 108 -6.68 14.51 -4.50
C GLN A 108 -7.66 13.47 -5.05
N ASP A 109 -7.62 13.18 -6.35
CA ASP A 109 -8.46 12.16 -6.97
C ASP A 109 -8.21 10.76 -6.36
N ARG A 110 -6.94 10.41 -6.15
CA ARG A 110 -6.57 9.14 -5.50
C ARG A 110 -7.04 9.07 -4.05
N CYS A 111 -6.93 10.16 -3.30
CA CYS A 111 -7.45 10.22 -1.93
C CYS A 111 -8.97 10.05 -1.92
N ALA A 112 -9.68 10.72 -2.83
CA ALA A 112 -11.13 10.59 -2.94
C ALA A 112 -11.57 9.15 -3.29
N GLU A 113 -10.85 8.48 -4.20
CA GLU A 113 -11.08 7.08 -4.52
C GLU A 113 -10.86 6.18 -3.29
N GLN A 114 -9.77 6.39 -2.56
CA GLN A 114 -9.48 5.63 -1.33
C GLN A 114 -10.53 5.85 -0.25
N ASP A 115 -10.95 7.09 -0.03
CA ASP A 115 -12.01 7.42 0.92
C ASP A 115 -13.33 6.76 0.53
N GLY A 116 -13.64 6.68 -0.77
CA GLY A 116 -14.78 5.94 -1.30
C GLY A 116 -14.70 4.44 -0.99
N VAL A 117 -13.55 3.81 -1.22
CA VAL A 117 -13.32 2.39 -0.89
C VAL A 117 -13.44 2.15 0.61
N ILE A 118 -12.87 3.03 1.45
CA ILE A 118 -12.97 2.93 2.90
C ILE A 118 -14.43 3.05 3.35
N ALA A 119 -15.19 3.99 2.78
CA ALA A 119 -16.61 4.16 3.10
C ALA A 119 -17.41 2.91 2.72
N ALA A 120 -17.17 2.33 1.54
CA ALA A 120 -17.81 1.09 1.10
C ALA A 120 -17.50 -0.08 2.03
N LEU A 121 -16.22 -0.30 2.35
CA LEU A 121 -15.81 -1.37 3.27
C LEU A 121 -16.39 -1.18 4.68
N ARG A 122 -16.48 0.06 5.18
CA ARG A 122 -17.13 0.35 6.46
C ARG A 122 -18.62 0.00 6.42
N ALA A 123 -19.30 0.30 5.33
CA ALA A 123 -20.71 -0.06 5.15
C ALA A 123 -20.89 -1.58 5.09
N GLU A 124 -20.02 -2.31 4.37
CA GLU A 124 -20.04 -3.77 4.34
C GLU A 124 -19.79 -4.39 5.71
N VAL A 125 -18.81 -3.88 6.47
CA VAL A 125 -18.55 -4.34 7.84
C VAL A 125 -19.77 -4.10 8.73
N GLU A 126 -20.44 -2.97 8.58
CA GLU A 126 -21.63 -2.66 9.38
C GLU A 126 -22.82 -3.55 8.99
N ASP A 127 -23.04 -3.81 7.70
CA ASP A 127 -24.04 -4.78 7.23
C ASP A 127 -23.74 -6.21 7.75
N LEU A 128 -22.48 -6.63 7.72
CA LEU A 128 -22.08 -7.93 8.28
C LEU A 128 -22.28 -7.98 9.81
N ARG A 129 -21.98 -6.90 10.53
CA ARG A 129 -22.25 -6.79 11.96
C ARG A 129 -23.74 -6.86 12.25
N GLU A 130 -24.56 -6.17 11.48
CA GLU A 130 -26.01 -6.20 11.63
C GLU A 130 -26.58 -7.58 11.32
N ARG A 131 -26.08 -8.26 10.28
CA ARG A 131 -26.43 -9.67 10.00
C ARG A 131 -26.03 -10.58 11.15
N LEU A 132 -24.81 -10.46 11.66
CA LEU A 132 -24.37 -11.25 12.81
C LEU A 132 -25.23 -10.96 14.04
N ASN A 133 -25.50 -9.69 14.34
CA ASN A 133 -26.33 -9.28 15.47
C ASN A 133 -27.78 -9.75 15.33
N SER A 134 -28.38 -9.66 14.15
CA SER A 134 -29.75 -10.13 13.89
C SER A 134 -29.87 -11.65 13.94
N HIS A 135 -28.85 -12.39 13.49
CA HIS A 135 -28.76 -13.84 13.69
C HIS A 135 -28.51 -14.22 15.16
N LEU A 136 -27.83 -13.36 15.93
CA LEU A 136 -27.59 -13.56 17.36
C LEU A 136 -28.72 -13.01 18.26
N ALA A 137 -29.59 -12.14 17.74
CA ALA A 137 -30.58 -11.40 18.51
C ALA A 137 -31.71 -12.25 19.12
N PRO A 138 -32.01 -13.49 18.68
CA PRO A 138 -32.82 -14.36 19.52
C PRO A 138 -32.03 -15.05 20.66
N ALA A 139 -30.70 -14.88 20.81
CA ALA A 139 -29.93 -15.66 21.79
C ALA A 139 -28.74 -15.02 22.54
N ALA A 140 -28.15 -13.87 22.16
CA ALA A 140 -26.97 -13.39 22.89
C ALA A 140 -26.74 -11.87 22.87
N THR A 141 -26.84 -11.27 24.05
CA THR A 141 -26.10 -10.06 24.40
C THR A 141 -24.59 -10.35 24.42
N PRO A 142 -23.70 -9.38 24.18
CA PRO A 142 -22.24 -9.59 24.24
C PRO A 142 -21.74 -10.00 25.63
N ALA A 143 -22.51 -9.72 26.68
CA ALA A 143 -22.29 -10.26 28.02
C ALA A 143 -22.62 -11.77 28.10
N HIS A 144 -23.62 -12.25 27.35
CA HIS A 144 -23.97 -13.66 27.30
C HIS A 144 -22.99 -14.52 26.50
N ARG A 145 -22.22 -13.99 25.54
CA ARG A 145 -21.27 -14.85 24.80
C ARG A 145 -20.04 -15.23 25.64
N SER A 146 -19.48 -14.30 26.42
CA SER A 146 -18.40 -14.62 27.35
C SER A 146 -18.90 -15.42 28.56
N LEU A 147 -20.14 -15.16 29.02
CA LEU A 147 -20.80 -15.99 30.03
C LEU A 147 -21.18 -17.38 29.50
N ALA A 148 -21.53 -17.53 28.22
CA ALA A 148 -21.90 -18.80 27.60
C ALA A 148 -20.70 -19.74 27.53
N VAL A 149 -19.54 -19.24 27.08
CA VAL A 149 -18.29 -20.01 27.11
C VAL A 149 -17.95 -20.39 28.55
N SER A 150 -18.07 -19.47 29.53
CA SER A 150 -17.90 -19.84 30.95
C SER A 150 -18.87 -20.95 31.38
N SER A 151 -20.15 -20.87 30.98
CA SER A 151 -21.17 -21.84 31.38
C SER A 151 -20.99 -23.23 30.77
N GLU A 152 -20.50 -23.30 29.52
CA GLU A 152 -20.21 -24.57 28.85
C GLU A 152 -19.05 -25.29 29.53
N TYR A 153 -17.99 -24.56 29.88
CA TYR A 153 -16.84 -25.11 30.62
C TYR A 153 -17.19 -25.45 32.08
N ASP A 154 -18.01 -24.65 32.75
CA ASP A 154 -18.50 -24.93 34.11
C ASP A 154 -19.36 -26.22 34.14
N ALA A 155 -20.23 -26.41 33.14
CA ALA A 155 -21.01 -27.62 32.97
C ALA A 155 -20.13 -28.84 32.65
N ALA A 156 -19.13 -28.68 31.77
CA ALA A 156 -18.16 -29.72 31.44
C ALA A 156 -17.38 -30.17 32.70
N LEU A 157 -16.97 -29.23 33.55
CA LEU A 157 -16.28 -29.52 34.81
C LEU A 157 -17.19 -30.28 35.79
N ALA A 158 -18.48 -29.95 35.84
CA ALA A 158 -19.46 -30.67 36.65
C ALA A 158 -19.65 -32.13 36.18
N TYR A 159 -19.72 -32.35 34.86
CA TYR A 159 -19.79 -33.70 34.29
C TYR A 159 -18.51 -34.51 34.50
N ALA A 160 -17.35 -33.88 34.38
CA ALA A 160 -16.07 -34.51 34.68
C ALA A 160 -16.00 -34.98 36.15
N ARG A 161 -16.44 -34.15 37.10
CA ARG A 161 -16.54 -34.53 38.53
C ARG A 161 -17.53 -35.66 38.81
N GLN A 162 -18.53 -35.83 37.95
CA GLN A 162 -19.48 -36.95 38.00
C GLN A 162 -18.92 -38.24 37.37
N GLY A 163 -17.69 -38.19 36.81
CA GLY A 163 -17.03 -39.33 36.20
C GLY A 163 -17.51 -39.65 34.78
N LEU A 164 -18.07 -38.68 34.06
CA LEU A 164 -18.39 -38.88 32.63
C LEU A 164 -17.10 -38.96 31.79
N ASP A 165 -17.15 -39.80 30.76
CA ASP A 165 -16.08 -39.92 29.76
C ASP A 165 -15.94 -38.64 28.91
N ALA A 166 -14.71 -38.30 28.53
CA ALA A 166 -14.37 -37.08 27.80
C ALA A 166 -15.09 -36.99 26.44
N ALA A 167 -15.32 -38.12 25.76
CA ALA A 167 -16.08 -38.15 24.52
C ALA A 167 -17.55 -37.74 24.73
N ALA A 168 -18.16 -38.19 25.82
CA ALA A 168 -19.54 -37.85 26.18
C ALA A 168 -19.66 -36.39 26.65
N ILE A 169 -18.63 -35.83 27.28
CA ILE A 169 -18.59 -34.41 27.67
C ILE A 169 -18.47 -33.52 26.44
N ALA A 170 -17.59 -33.86 25.49
CA ALA A 170 -17.42 -33.12 24.24
C ALA A 170 -18.73 -33.01 23.45
N GLU A 171 -19.46 -34.13 23.33
CA GLU A 171 -20.75 -34.16 22.63
C GLU A 171 -21.83 -33.34 23.34
N ARG A 172 -21.91 -33.40 24.68
CA ARG A 172 -22.95 -32.73 25.47
C ARG A 172 -22.73 -31.22 25.63
N CYS A 173 -21.48 -30.81 25.76
CA CYS A 173 -21.10 -29.42 25.99
C CYS A 173 -20.72 -28.69 24.69
N GLY A 174 -20.64 -29.39 23.55
CA GLY A 174 -20.27 -28.79 22.27
C GLY A 174 -18.80 -28.33 22.20
N ILE A 175 -17.96 -28.87 23.08
CA ILE A 175 -16.52 -28.58 23.14
C ILE A 175 -15.72 -29.64 22.39
N THR A 176 -14.47 -29.34 22.03
CA THR A 176 -13.62 -30.32 21.35
C THR A 176 -13.22 -31.47 22.27
N LEU A 177 -12.91 -32.64 21.70
CA LEU A 177 -12.44 -33.79 22.48
C LEU A 177 -11.18 -33.46 23.30
N ALA A 178 -10.27 -32.65 22.74
CA ALA A 178 -9.05 -32.21 23.42
C ALA A 178 -9.36 -31.31 24.63
N GLU A 179 -10.34 -30.41 24.50
CA GLU A 179 -10.81 -29.58 25.61
C GLU A 179 -11.49 -30.42 26.69
N ALA A 180 -12.33 -31.41 26.31
CA ALA A 180 -12.96 -32.30 27.27
C ALA A 180 -11.94 -33.16 28.04
N GLN A 181 -10.89 -33.67 27.38
CA GLN A 181 -9.80 -34.39 28.04
C GLN A 181 -9.05 -33.51 29.04
N LEU A 182 -8.81 -32.24 28.69
CA LEU A 182 -8.21 -31.27 29.61
C LEU A 182 -9.10 -31.05 30.84
N VAL A 183 -10.41 -30.89 30.64
CA VAL A 183 -11.39 -30.71 31.72
C VAL A 183 -11.44 -31.94 32.64
N SER A 184 -11.44 -33.16 32.09
CA SER A 184 -11.36 -34.40 32.87
C SER A 184 -10.08 -34.46 33.72
N ALA A 185 -8.92 -34.17 33.12
CA ALA A 185 -7.64 -34.14 33.84
C ALA A 185 -7.56 -33.05 34.93
N MET A 186 -8.30 -31.96 34.77
CA MET A 186 -8.42 -30.91 35.79
C MET A 186 -9.37 -31.29 36.93
N ALA A 187 -10.36 -32.14 36.68
CA ALA A 187 -11.32 -32.60 37.68
C ALA A 187 -10.79 -33.74 38.56
N ASP A 188 -9.86 -34.55 38.05
CA ASP A 188 -9.21 -35.66 38.76
C ASP A 188 -8.13 -35.22 39.76
N ARG A 189 -7.98 -33.90 39.97
CA ARG A 189 -6.91 -33.28 40.75
C ARG A 189 -7.40 -32.73 42.08
#